data_AF-A0A0F9WAC1-F1
#
_entry.id   AF-A0A0F9WAC1-F1
#
_cell.length_a   1.000
_cell.length_b   1.000
_cell.length_c   1.000
_cell.angle_alpha   90.00
_cell.angle_beta   90.00
_cell.angle_gamma   90.00
#
_symmetry.space_group_name_H-M   'P 1'
#
loop_
_entity.id
_entity.type
_entity.pdbx_description
1 polymer ?
#
loop_
_entity_poly.entity_id
_entity_poly.type
_entity_poly.pdbx_seq_one_letter_code
_entity_poly.pdbx_strand_id
1 'polypeptide(L)'
;MNIYTITLSVVLTSFSVSSLSADIPVGPGTGSLQSAINSAETGDTLILSSGNYAAANDEVIFDKALTVRAESAESVVSINASILTHPQLSSPLEFLRFQGLKINGPHWCFKSMNVDNLEFLEISAWCSNITFEATNDITIIGSKFTATFDSLNVKADKMSVLGSVIDARDGVTVNANELDFIGNEVTSYYHSNSFNSSGTGGKLIAANRFNYRLTGMQYTKVHSTKEFRMLDASSSNVNNVVYRNNVFKIDLTNFTGFNDEGVLERIEFLRNVKESDYFYNNVMDFASLAIYQPASGVSDLGPMFDGKFGAFEGNIIINHNDDLFDPLFTENVKYNLGFNNYELFGSESSNLNAEPLLNNDYSLSPESPAVDSGPVAAYLSDLDLSRNDIGAYGGSWSIGQYDVQRANDAIGPFVYPVLDAQQGVANGELKLKLISYPRLK
;
A
#
# COMPACT_ATOMS: atom_id res chain seq x y z
N MET A 1 4.81 49.71 62.48
CA MET A 1 4.68 49.87 61.01
C MET A 1 5.71 48.95 60.39
N ASN A 2 5.30 47.74 59.99
CA ASN A 2 6.20 46.68 59.53
C ASN A 2 6.48 46.88 58.04
N ILE A 3 7.73 47.13 57.70
CA ILE A 3 8.20 47.24 56.32
C ILE A 3 8.54 45.82 55.86
N TYR A 4 7.72 45.28 54.96
CA TYR A 4 8.01 44.03 54.27
C TYR A 4 8.92 44.33 53.07
N THR A 5 10.16 43.86 53.13
CA THR A 5 11.09 43.85 52.00
C THR A 5 10.71 42.70 51.08
N ILE A 6 10.18 43.02 49.90
CA ILE A 6 9.91 42.04 48.83
C ILE A 6 11.21 41.89 48.02
N THR A 7 11.86 40.74 48.17
CA THR A 7 13.02 40.37 47.34
C THR A 7 12.51 39.82 46.01
N LEU A 8 12.67 40.58 44.93
CA LEU A 8 12.34 40.16 43.57
C LEU A 8 13.51 39.35 43.00
N SER A 9 13.42 38.02 43.09
CA SER A 9 14.36 37.11 42.44
C SER A 9 14.03 36.99 40.95
N VAL A 10 14.85 37.61 40.09
CA VAL A 10 14.79 37.44 38.64
C VAL A 10 15.39 36.07 38.31
N VAL A 11 14.53 35.08 38.06
CA VAL A 11 14.91 33.79 37.48
C VAL A 11 15.19 34.02 36.00
N LEU A 12 16.46 34.10 35.61
CA LEU A 12 16.86 33.97 34.21
C LEU A 12 16.62 32.52 33.77
N THR A 13 15.40 32.22 33.30
CA THR A 13 15.18 31.03 32.49
C THR A 13 15.93 31.24 31.18
N SER A 14 17.04 30.52 31.00
CA SER A 14 17.68 30.34 29.71
C SER A 14 16.66 29.70 28.77
N PHE A 15 15.95 30.53 28.01
CA PHE A 15 15.17 30.05 26.88
C PHE A 15 16.18 29.46 25.90
N SER A 16 16.21 28.13 25.80
CA SER A 16 16.80 27.46 24.65
C SER A 16 16.05 28.00 23.44
N VAL A 17 16.69 28.90 22.71
CA VAL A 17 16.17 29.37 21.43
C VAL A 17 16.18 28.14 20.55
N SER A 18 15.02 27.53 20.34
CA SER A 18 14.85 26.51 19.31
C SER A 18 15.40 27.12 18.03
N SER A 19 16.50 26.59 17.51
CA SER A 19 17.01 27.02 16.21
C SER A 19 15.86 26.89 15.22
N LEU A 20 15.50 28.00 14.61
CA LEU A 20 14.50 27.98 13.55
C LEU A 20 15.13 27.21 12.40
N SER A 21 14.46 26.13 11.96
CA SER A 21 14.81 25.41 10.74
C SER A 21 15.00 26.41 9.59
N ALA A 22 16.17 26.37 8.96
CA ALA A 22 16.49 27.23 7.84
C ALA A 22 16.12 26.58 6.50
N ASP A 23 15.61 27.41 5.58
CA ASP A 23 15.45 27.05 4.18
C ASP A 23 16.77 27.34 3.43
N ILE A 24 17.46 26.29 2.98
CA ILE A 24 18.77 26.38 2.32
C ILE A 24 18.58 26.08 0.82
N PRO A 25 18.71 27.09 -0.07
CA PRO A 25 18.67 26.84 -1.51
C PRO A 25 19.91 26.08 -1.96
N VAL A 26 19.70 25.05 -2.79
CA VAL A 26 20.78 24.22 -3.35
C VAL A 26 20.69 24.27 -4.88
N GLY A 27 21.81 24.58 -5.51
CA GLY A 27 21.98 24.51 -6.96
C GLY A 27 22.38 23.10 -7.41
N PRO A 28 22.04 22.67 -8.64
CA PRO A 28 22.43 21.37 -9.16
C PRO A 28 23.94 21.26 -9.37
N GLY A 29 24.44 20.02 -9.48
CA GLY A 29 25.84 19.71 -9.75
C GLY A 29 26.37 18.53 -8.94
N THR A 30 27.51 17.98 -9.36
CA THR A 30 28.15 16.86 -8.68
C THR A 30 28.60 17.25 -7.27
N GLY A 31 28.17 16.51 -6.25
CA GLY A 31 28.53 16.73 -4.85
C GLY A 31 27.88 17.96 -4.19
N SER A 32 27.05 18.71 -4.92
CA SER A 32 26.35 19.89 -4.42
C SER A 32 25.42 19.55 -3.25
N LEU A 33 24.60 18.50 -3.42
CA LEU A 33 23.67 18.04 -2.39
C LEU A 33 24.40 17.57 -1.12
N GLN A 34 25.45 16.77 -1.25
CA GLN A 34 26.25 16.35 -0.09
C GLN A 34 26.88 17.55 0.61
N SER A 35 27.38 18.54 -0.14
CA SER A 35 27.95 19.76 0.44
C SER A 35 26.91 20.56 1.23
N ALA A 36 25.67 20.62 0.74
CA ALA A 36 24.55 21.25 1.42
C ALA A 36 24.17 20.50 2.71
N ILE A 37 24.05 19.17 2.65
CA ILE A 37 23.80 18.32 3.83
C ILE A 37 24.87 18.55 4.90
N ASN A 38 26.14 18.56 4.51
CA ASN A 38 27.25 18.77 5.44
C ASN A 38 27.17 20.14 6.13
N SER A 39 26.68 21.16 5.44
CA SER A 39 26.60 22.55 5.94
C SER A 39 25.32 22.86 6.73
N ALA A 40 24.27 22.08 6.54
CA ALA A 40 22.98 22.25 7.22
C ALA A 40 23.03 21.86 8.70
N GLU A 41 22.09 22.39 9.48
CA GLU A 41 21.82 21.98 10.87
C GLU A 41 20.67 20.96 10.92
N THR A 42 20.55 20.24 12.03
CA THR A 42 19.41 19.34 12.26
C THR A 42 18.11 20.14 12.22
N GLY A 43 17.16 19.67 11.41
CA GLY A 43 15.85 20.29 11.24
C GLY A 43 15.74 21.15 9.98
N ASP A 44 16.84 21.51 9.32
CA ASP A 44 16.83 22.37 8.13
C ASP A 44 16.10 21.74 6.92
N THR A 45 15.69 22.61 6.00
CA THR A 45 15.06 22.25 4.74
C THR A 45 15.96 22.62 3.56
N LEU A 46 16.43 21.62 2.82
CA LEU A 46 17.17 21.80 1.58
C LEU A 46 16.19 21.97 0.42
N ILE A 47 16.21 23.13 -0.22
CA ILE A 47 15.35 23.48 -1.36
C ILE A 47 16.14 23.32 -2.66
N LEU A 48 15.85 22.27 -3.40
CA LEU A 48 16.56 21.91 -4.63
C LEU A 48 15.94 22.64 -5.83
N SER A 49 16.74 23.46 -6.49
CA SER A 49 16.40 24.03 -7.80
C SER A 49 16.45 22.95 -8.90
N SER A 50 15.75 23.17 -10.01
CA SER A 50 15.72 22.22 -11.15
C SER A 50 17.12 21.84 -11.63
N GLY A 51 17.34 20.55 -11.83
CA GLY A 51 18.59 20.02 -12.37
C GLY A 51 18.98 18.65 -11.84
N ASN A 52 20.20 18.23 -12.19
CA ASN A 52 20.76 16.93 -11.82
C ASN A 52 21.74 17.07 -10.65
N TYR A 53 21.55 16.25 -9.63
CA TYR A 53 22.37 16.17 -8.42
C TYR A 53 23.03 14.79 -8.42
N ALA A 54 24.24 14.71 -8.96
CA ALA A 54 25.04 13.49 -8.93
C ALA A 54 25.85 13.44 -7.64
N ALA A 55 25.97 12.26 -7.04
CA ALA A 55 26.95 12.04 -5.98
C ALA A 55 28.36 11.92 -6.58
N ALA A 56 29.38 12.34 -5.85
CA ALA A 56 30.77 12.15 -6.27
C ALA A 56 31.21 10.67 -6.21
N ASN A 57 30.59 9.90 -5.31
CA ASN A 57 30.90 8.49 -5.05
C ASN A 57 29.64 7.60 -5.19
N ASP A 58 28.69 8.00 -6.05
CA ASP A 58 27.38 7.33 -6.22
C ASP A 58 26.50 7.23 -4.96
N GLU A 59 26.88 7.91 -3.87
CA GLU A 59 26.18 7.91 -2.58
C GLU A 59 25.93 9.33 -2.04
N VAL A 60 24.76 9.54 -1.47
CA VAL A 60 24.40 10.71 -0.65
C VAL A 60 24.12 10.22 0.77
N ILE A 61 24.85 10.76 1.74
CA ILE A 61 24.86 10.31 3.12
C ILE A 61 24.22 11.38 4.02
N PHE A 62 23.18 10.98 4.74
CA PHE A 62 22.51 11.77 5.76
C PHE A 62 22.99 11.38 7.16
N ASP A 63 23.47 12.36 7.92
CA ASP A 63 23.95 12.21 9.31
C ASP A 63 23.18 13.09 10.30
N LYS A 64 22.14 13.79 9.83
CA LYS A 64 21.28 14.69 10.60
C LYS A 64 19.85 14.66 10.06
N ALA A 65 18.88 14.99 10.91
CA ALA A 65 17.47 15.01 10.50
C ALA A 65 17.21 16.22 9.59
N LEU A 66 16.62 16.01 8.42
CA LEU A 66 16.47 17.03 7.37
C LEU A 66 15.20 16.82 6.54
N THR A 67 14.74 17.92 5.94
CA THR A 67 13.83 17.88 4.79
C THR A 67 14.61 18.17 3.51
N VAL A 68 14.40 17.39 2.46
CA VAL A 68 14.90 17.66 1.11
C VAL A 68 13.73 17.72 0.16
N ARG A 69 13.52 18.87 -0.48
CA ARG A 69 12.39 19.06 -1.39
C ARG A 69 12.76 19.80 -2.66
N ALA A 70 12.02 19.55 -3.72
CA ALA A 70 12.04 20.42 -4.88
C ALA A 70 11.49 21.82 -4.53
N GLU A 71 11.99 22.83 -5.22
CA GLU A 71 11.58 24.23 -5.05
C GLU A 71 10.07 24.42 -5.29
N SER A 72 9.55 23.81 -6.36
CA SER A 72 8.15 23.83 -6.79
C SER A 72 7.74 22.52 -7.47
N ALA A 73 6.44 22.31 -7.71
CA ALA A 73 5.93 21.15 -8.46
C ALA A 73 6.41 21.12 -9.91
N GLU A 74 6.73 22.27 -10.49
CA GLU A 74 7.28 22.39 -11.84
C GLU A 74 8.78 22.10 -11.88
N SER A 75 9.45 22.07 -10.73
CA SER A 75 10.89 21.86 -10.65
C SER A 75 11.25 20.41 -10.96
N VAL A 76 12.05 20.21 -12.01
CA VAL A 76 12.54 18.88 -12.39
C VAL A 76 13.86 18.60 -11.68
N VAL A 77 13.78 17.95 -10.51
CA VAL A 77 14.94 17.62 -9.68
C VAL A 77 15.25 16.13 -9.79
N SER A 78 16.46 15.78 -10.25
CA SER A 78 16.92 14.39 -10.35
C SER A 78 18.14 14.16 -9.47
N ILE A 79 18.01 13.31 -8.46
CA ILE A 79 19.12 12.80 -7.64
C ILE A 79 19.59 11.50 -8.27
N ASN A 80 20.83 11.49 -8.77
CA ASN A 80 21.45 10.33 -9.40
C ASN A 80 22.49 9.74 -8.43
N ALA A 81 22.00 9.06 -7.41
CA ALA A 81 22.80 8.47 -6.33
C ALA A 81 21.97 7.45 -5.56
N SER A 82 22.66 6.57 -4.84
CA SER A 82 22.07 5.83 -3.73
C SER A 82 21.96 6.75 -2.51
N ILE A 83 20.82 6.75 -1.83
CA ILE A 83 20.60 7.51 -0.59
C ILE A 83 20.79 6.59 0.61
N LEU A 84 21.61 7.02 1.56
CA LEU A 84 21.93 6.26 2.77
C LEU A 84 21.91 7.17 4.00
N THR A 85 21.71 6.56 5.17
CA THR A 85 22.10 7.21 6.43
C THR A 85 23.53 6.84 6.80
N HIS A 86 24.18 7.68 7.60
CA HIS A 86 25.56 7.45 7.99
C HIS A 86 25.69 6.15 8.83
N PRO A 87 26.52 5.18 8.42
CA PRO A 87 26.54 3.83 9.00
C PRO A 87 27.07 3.76 10.44
N GLN A 88 27.61 4.86 10.98
CA GLN A 88 28.15 4.96 12.34
C GLN A 88 27.28 5.79 13.29
N LEU A 89 26.02 6.03 12.96
CA LEU A 89 25.12 6.75 13.88
C LEU A 89 24.87 5.90 15.14
N SER A 90 25.14 6.48 16.31
CA SER A 90 24.92 5.82 17.62
C SER A 90 23.44 5.75 17.99
N SER A 91 22.60 6.56 17.37
CA SER A 91 21.14 6.58 17.49
C SER A 91 20.51 6.83 16.13
N PRO A 92 19.27 6.39 15.88
CA PRO A 92 18.53 6.75 14.68
C PRO A 92 18.41 8.27 14.52
N LEU A 93 18.32 8.75 13.27
CA LEU A 93 17.93 10.14 13.01
C LEU A 93 16.46 10.32 13.35
N GLU A 94 16.09 11.43 13.97
CA GLU A 94 14.70 11.69 14.36
C GLU A 94 13.74 11.63 13.16
N PHE A 95 14.12 12.25 12.03
CA PHE A 95 13.33 12.17 10.81
C PHE A 95 14.15 12.40 9.54
N LEU A 96 13.67 11.87 8.42
CA LEU A 96 14.05 12.30 7.08
C LEU A 96 12.80 12.46 6.21
N ARG A 97 12.71 13.58 5.48
CA ARG A 97 11.60 13.86 4.56
C ARG A 97 12.13 14.16 3.16
N PHE A 98 11.53 13.52 2.16
CA PHE A 98 11.79 13.77 0.75
C PHE A 98 10.51 14.19 0.03
N GLN A 99 10.56 15.29 -0.73
CA GLN A 99 9.37 15.80 -1.44
C GLN A 99 9.63 16.25 -2.88
N GLY A 100 8.82 15.76 -3.82
CA GLY A 100 8.82 16.24 -5.22
C GLY A 100 10.12 15.91 -5.97
N LEU A 101 10.78 14.81 -5.60
CA LEU A 101 12.10 14.45 -6.12
C LEU A 101 12.01 13.26 -7.06
N LYS A 102 12.80 13.27 -8.14
CA LYS A 102 13.14 12.06 -8.88
C LYS A 102 14.45 11.48 -8.37
N ILE A 103 14.46 10.21 -8.01
CA ILE A 103 15.63 9.51 -7.48
C ILE A 103 15.93 8.33 -8.40
N ASN A 104 17.13 8.34 -8.99
CA ASN A 104 17.60 7.24 -9.82
C ASN A 104 18.88 6.67 -9.21
N GLY A 105 18.82 5.44 -8.72
CA GLY A 105 19.96 4.73 -8.17
C GLY A 105 20.43 3.65 -9.15
N PRO A 106 21.74 3.49 -9.42
CA PRO A 106 22.24 2.45 -10.32
C PRO A 106 21.96 1.02 -9.80
N HIS A 107 21.83 0.87 -8.48
CA HIS A 107 21.48 -0.39 -7.82
C HIS A 107 20.37 -0.21 -6.78
N TRP A 108 20.52 0.77 -5.89
CA TRP A 108 19.58 1.05 -4.81
C TRP A 108 19.23 2.53 -4.78
N CYS A 109 17.95 2.86 -4.55
CA CYS A 109 17.57 4.24 -4.28
C CYS A 109 17.81 4.59 -2.81
N PHE A 110 17.51 3.66 -1.91
CA PHE A 110 17.60 3.82 -0.47
C PHE A 110 18.20 2.57 0.15
N LYS A 111 19.18 2.75 1.04
CA LYS A 111 19.87 1.64 1.69
C LYS A 111 20.27 1.99 3.12
N SER A 112 20.06 1.05 4.04
CA SER A 112 20.51 1.14 5.43
C SER A 112 20.07 2.46 6.10
N MET A 113 18.77 2.73 6.06
CA MET A 113 18.19 3.91 6.70
C MET A 113 18.00 3.63 8.18
N ASN A 114 18.75 4.30 9.05
CA ASN A 114 18.58 4.27 10.50
C ASN A 114 17.89 5.56 10.94
N VAL A 115 16.57 5.61 10.78
CA VAL A 115 15.73 6.77 11.09
C VAL A 115 14.53 6.35 11.91
N ASP A 116 14.04 7.22 12.79
CA ASP A 116 12.81 6.99 13.53
C ASP A 116 11.59 7.21 12.65
N ASN A 117 11.58 8.32 11.90
CA ASN A 117 10.48 8.69 11.01
C ASN A 117 10.97 8.95 9.58
N LEU A 118 10.30 8.38 8.59
CA LEU A 118 10.66 8.54 7.17
C LEU A 118 9.45 8.94 6.35
N GLU A 119 9.59 10.01 5.58
CA GLU A 119 8.51 10.53 4.76
C GLU A 119 8.90 10.66 3.28
N PHE A 120 8.07 10.10 2.41
CA PHE A 120 8.18 10.15 0.97
C PHE A 120 6.92 10.77 0.37
N LEU A 121 7.06 11.97 -0.17
CA LEU A 121 5.93 12.82 -0.54
C LEU A 121 6.07 13.22 -2.00
N GLU A 122 5.23 12.67 -2.88
CA GLU A 122 5.28 12.96 -4.32
C GLU A 122 6.67 12.69 -4.93
N ILE A 123 7.38 11.66 -4.47
CA ILE A 123 8.67 11.27 -5.06
C ILE A 123 8.47 10.26 -6.18
N SER A 124 9.42 10.21 -7.12
CA SER A 124 9.52 9.14 -8.10
C SER A 124 10.88 8.47 -7.95
N ALA A 125 10.92 7.21 -7.55
CA ALA A 125 12.16 6.46 -7.41
C ALA A 125 12.23 5.30 -8.42
N TRP A 126 13.37 5.18 -9.11
CA TRP A 126 13.65 4.08 -10.03
C TRP A 126 15.02 3.48 -9.74
N CYS A 127 15.02 2.21 -9.33
CA CYS A 127 16.23 1.44 -9.04
C CYS A 127 15.96 -0.07 -9.15
N SER A 128 17.01 -0.87 -9.00
CA SER A 128 16.88 -2.33 -8.98
C SER A 128 16.08 -2.81 -7.79
N ASN A 129 16.44 -2.32 -6.59
CA ASN A 129 15.81 -2.69 -5.33
C ASN A 129 15.50 -1.45 -4.50
N ILE A 130 14.40 -1.51 -3.76
CA ILE A 130 13.94 -0.45 -2.86
C ILE A 130 13.71 -1.07 -1.49
N THR A 131 14.50 -0.64 -0.51
CA THR A 131 14.31 -1.01 0.89
C THR A 131 14.18 0.23 1.74
N PHE A 132 13.11 0.32 2.52
CA PHE A 132 12.93 1.37 3.52
C PHE A 132 12.89 0.74 4.90
N GLU A 133 13.64 1.31 5.82
CA GLU A 133 13.60 0.93 7.22
C GLU A 133 13.49 2.20 8.06
N ALA A 134 12.52 2.21 8.96
CA ALA A 134 12.41 3.19 10.03
C ALA A 134 12.07 2.46 11.33
N THR A 135 12.42 3.05 12.47
CA THR A 135 12.13 2.46 13.79
C THR A 135 10.65 2.63 14.14
N ASN A 136 10.09 3.81 13.88
CA ASN A 136 8.72 4.16 14.26
C ASN A 136 7.83 4.20 13.01
N ASP A 137 7.89 5.28 12.23
CA ASP A 137 6.86 5.58 11.24
C ASP A 137 7.45 5.72 9.82
N ILE A 138 6.77 5.11 8.85
CA ILE A 138 6.99 5.39 7.42
C ILE A 138 5.70 5.95 6.82
N THR A 139 5.78 7.14 6.23
CA THR A 139 4.67 7.74 5.47
C THR A 139 5.06 7.92 4.01
N ILE A 140 4.24 7.38 3.12
CA ILE A 140 4.39 7.45 1.67
C ILE A 140 3.10 8.00 1.08
N ILE A 141 3.16 9.16 0.42
CA ILE A 141 1.98 9.81 -0.16
C ILE A 141 2.27 10.19 -1.61
N GLY A 142 1.37 9.81 -2.52
CA GLY A 142 1.41 10.25 -3.91
C GLY A 142 2.71 9.90 -4.64
N SER A 143 3.45 8.90 -4.16
CA SER A 143 4.79 8.59 -4.64
C SER A 143 4.75 7.47 -5.67
N LYS A 144 5.74 7.44 -6.56
CA LYS A 144 5.95 6.40 -7.55
C LYS A 144 7.24 5.62 -7.27
N PHE A 145 7.14 4.31 -7.15
CA PHE A 145 8.28 3.42 -6.98
C PHE A 145 8.33 2.42 -8.11
N THR A 146 9.49 2.30 -8.76
CA THR A 146 9.74 1.28 -9.79
C THR A 146 10.97 0.46 -9.41
N ALA A 147 10.75 -0.77 -8.94
CA ALA A 147 11.78 -1.74 -8.61
C ALA A 147 11.93 -2.75 -9.76
N THR A 148 13.01 -2.65 -10.54
CA THR A 148 13.14 -3.41 -11.79
C THR A 148 13.65 -4.83 -11.64
N PHE A 149 14.28 -5.17 -10.52
CA PHE A 149 14.90 -6.49 -10.35
C PHE A 149 14.39 -7.26 -9.13
N ASP A 150 14.04 -6.59 -8.03
CA ASP A 150 13.57 -7.24 -6.80
C ASP A 150 12.22 -6.67 -6.32
N SER A 151 11.85 -7.03 -5.09
CA SER A 151 10.67 -6.53 -4.37
C SER A 151 10.89 -5.15 -3.74
N LEU A 152 9.79 -4.45 -3.48
CA LEU A 152 9.75 -3.32 -2.56
C LEU A 152 9.67 -3.87 -1.13
N ASN A 153 10.69 -3.63 -0.30
CA ASN A 153 10.72 -4.11 1.08
C ASN A 153 10.65 -2.94 2.05
N VAL A 154 9.67 -2.94 2.94
CA VAL A 154 9.46 -1.82 3.87
C VAL A 154 9.30 -2.32 5.29
N LYS A 155 9.96 -1.68 6.24
CA LYS A 155 9.89 -2.03 7.66
C LYS A 155 9.72 -0.79 8.55
N ALA A 156 8.72 -0.82 9.41
CA ALA A 156 8.42 0.22 10.39
C ALA A 156 7.62 -0.37 11.57
N ASP A 157 7.40 0.39 12.65
CA ASP A 157 6.33 0.05 13.60
C ASP A 157 4.96 0.38 12.99
N LYS A 158 4.83 1.58 12.41
CA LYS A 158 3.62 2.05 11.73
C LYS A 158 3.93 2.49 10.32
N MET A 159 3.04 2.19 9.39
CA MET A 159 3.22 2.54 7.99
C MET A 159 1.94 3.03 7.36
N SER A 160 2.01 4.15 6.65
CA SER A 160 0.93 4.66 5.83
C SER A 160 1.42 4.84 4.39
N VAL A 161 0.83 4.11 3.44
CA VAL A 161 1.07 4.24 2.00
C VAL A 161 -0.23 4.63 1.33
N LEU A 162 -0.25 5.85 0.79
CA LEU A 162 -1.46 6.51 0.36
C LEU A 162 -1.30 7.02 -1.06
N GLY A 163 -2.23 6.70 -1.96
CA GLY A 163 -2.25 7.32 -3.29
C GLY A 163 -1.05 7.02 -4.18
N SER A 164 -0.28 5.98 -3.88
CA SER A 164 1.02 5.74 -4.50
C SER A 164 0.94 4.73 -5.64
N VAL A 165 1.88 4.81 -6.57
CA VAL A 165 2.04 3.86 -7.67
C VAL A 165 3.29 3.03 -7.42
N ILE A 166 3.14 1.71 -7.36
CA ILE A 166 4.24 0.78 -7.06
C ILE A 166 4.31 -0.25 -8.19
N ASP A 167 5.38 -0.15 -8.98
CA ASP A 167 5.76 -1.14 -9.98
C ASP A 167 6.90 -1.97 -9.40
N ALA A 168 6.62 -3.20 -8.94
CA ALA A 168 7.62 -4.07 -8.35
C ALA A 168 7.76 -5.36 -9.13
N ARG A 169 8.99 -5.81 -9.38
CA ARG A 169 9.20 -7.06 -10.11
C ARG A 169 8.67 -8.25 -9.32
N ASP A 170 9.10 -8.40 -8.06
CA ASP A 170 8.80 -9.55 -7.19
C ASP A 170 7.81 -9.18 -6.07
N GLY A 171 6.88 -8.28 -6.36
CA GLY A 171 5.86 -7.84 -5.40
C GLY A 171 6.35 -6.88 -4.32
N VAL A 172 5.51 -6.69 -3.31
CA VAL A 172 5.67 -5.76 -2.20
C VAL A 172 5.68 -6.52 -0.89
N THR A 173 6.70 -6.32 -0.06
CA THR A 173 6.77 -6.86 1.30
C THR A 173 6.76 -5.71 2.30
N VAL A 174 5.77 -5.73 3.18
CA VAL A 174 5.60 -4.76 4.26
C VAL A 174 5.72 -5.47 5.60
N ASN A 175 6.60 -4.99 6.47
CA ASN A 175 6.77 -5.45 7.84
C ASN A 175 6.45 -4.27 8.77
N ALA A 176 5.18 -4.14 9.13
CA ALA A 176 4.69 -3.07 9.98
C ALA A 176 3.65 -3.59 10.96
N ASN A 177 3.76 -3.20 12.23
CA ASN A 177 2.76 -3.56 13.22
C ASN A 177 1.42 -2.94 12.84
N GLU A 178 1.37 -1.65 12.55
CA GLU A 178 0.19 -0.98 11.99
C GLU A 178 0.41 -0.61 10.52
N LEU A 179 -0.59 -0.87 9.67
CA LEU A 179 -0.51 -0.58 8.24
C LEU A 179 -1.79 0.06 7.71
N ASP A 180 -1.65 1.26 7.13
CA ASP A 180 -2.66 1.90 6.28
C ASP A 180 -2.18 1.86 4.83
N PHE A 181 -2.69 0.94 4.03
CA PHE A 181 -2.36 0.82 2.61
C PHE A 181 -3.59 1.20 1.80
N ILE A 182 -3.73 2.50 1.48
CA ILE A 182 -4.97 3.08 0.98
C ILE A 182 -4.80 3.73 -0.39
N GLY A 183 -5.65 3.37 -1.35
CA GLY A 183 -5.69 4.11 -2.60
C GLY A 183 -4.41 3.96 -3.44
N ASN A 184 -3.75 2.81 -3.42
CA ASN A 184 -2.53 2.60 -4.21
C ASN A 184 -2.82 1.85 -5.51
N GLU A 185 -1.96 2.04 -6.50
CA GLU A 185 -1.87 1.16 -7.66
C GLU A 185 -0.59 0.34 -7.56
N VAL A 186 -0.71 -0.98 -7.51
CA VAL A 186 0.40 -1.91 -7.37
C VAL A 186 0.42 -2.81 -8.58
N THR A 187 1.49 -2.76 -9.37
CA THR A 187 1.72 -3.71 -10.45
C THR A 187 2.88 -4.63 -10.08
N SER A 188 2.62 -5.95 -10.05
CA SER A 188 3.65 -6.98 -9.92
C SER A 188 3.84 -7.73 -11.23
N TYR A 189 5.09 -8.03 -11.60
CA TYR A 189 5.44 -8.66 -12.88
C TYR A 189 5.92 -10.12 -12.75
N TYR A 190 6.23 -10.60 -11.53
CA TYR A 190 6.83 -11.91 -11.28
C TYR A 190 6.52 -12.49 -9.86
N HIS A 191 6.75 -13.81 -9.73
CA HIS A 191 6.86 -14.63 -8.50
C HIS A 191 5.65 -14.77 -7.55
N SER A 192 5.83 -15.66 -6.57
CA SER A 192 4.84 -16.40 -5.78
C SER A 192 4.12 -15.63 -4.69
N ASN A 193 4.49 -14.37 -4.39
CA ASN A 193 3.81 -13.51 -3.43
C ASN A 193 3.86 -12.06 -3.93
N SER A 194 2.70 -11.47 -4.21
CA SER A 194 2.66 -10.12 -4.78
C SER A 194 2.56 -9.00 -3.73
N PHE A 195 1.95 -9.31 -2.58
CA PHE A 195 1.84 -8.41 -1.44
C PHE A 195 1.87 -9.24 -0.16
N ASN A 196 2.93 -9.09 0.62
CA ASN A 196 3.07 -9.71 1.93
C ASN A 196 3.04 -8.62 3.00
N SER A 197 2.18 -8.78 4.00
CA SER A 197 2.22 -7.91 5.18
C SER A 197 2.46 -8.74 6.43
N SER A 198 3.47 -8.35 7.22
CA SER A 198 3.80 -8.90 8.53
C SER A 198 3.79 -7.84 9.63
N GLY A 199 3.68 -8.23 10.91
CA GLY A 199 3.51 -7.34 12.06
C GLY A 199 2.58 -7.93 13.13
N THR A 200 2.31 -7.21 14.23
CA THR A 200 1.39 -7.63 15.30
C THR A 200 0.15 -6.75 15.49
N GLY A 201 0.01 -5.64 14.77
CA GLY A 201 -1.10 -4.70 14.90
C GLY A 201 -2.11 -4.78 13.77
N GLY A 202 -3.00 -3.78 13.73
CA GLY A 202 -4.11 -3.70 12.77
C GLY A 202 -3.65 -3.25 11.40
N LYS A 203 -4.25 -3.84 10.36
CA LYS A 203 -3.90 -3.52 8.97
C LYS A 203 -5.16 -3.20 8.18
N LEU A 204 -5.16 -2.04 7.53
CA LEU A 204 -6.20 -1.59 6.61
C LEU A 204 -5.61 -1.55 5.20
N ILE A 205 -6.12 -2.41 4.33
CA ILE A 205 -5.77 -2.46 2.91
C ILE A 205 -7.02 -2.08 2.14
N ALA A 206 -7.12 -0.80 1.77
CA ALA A 206 -8.36 -0.23 1.26
C ALA A 206 -8.22 0.48 -0.09
N ALA A 207 -9.20 0.34 -0.98
CA ALA A 207 -9.30 1.11 -2.21
C ALA A 207 -8.05 1.02 -3.13
N ASN A 208 -7.34 -0.10 -3.12
CA ASN A 208 -6.16 -0.30 -3.95
C ASN A 208 -6.52 -1.01 -5.26
N ARG A 209 -5.68 -0.83 -6.28
CA ARG A 209 -5.65 -1.66 -7.49
C ARG A 209 -4.39 -2.50 -7.47
N PHE A 210 -4.56 -3.80 -7.44
CA PHE A 210 -3.47 -4.75 -7.59
C PHE A 210 -3.55 -5.40 -8.97
N ASN A 211 -2.55 -5.14 -9.80
CA ASN A 211 -2.41 -5.66 -11.15
C ASN A 211 -1.29 -6.70 -11.19
N TYR A 212 -1.64 -7.97 -11.37
CA TYR A 212 -0.69 -9.08 -11.40
C TYR A 212 -0.44 -9.52 -12.83
N ARG A 213 0.69 -9.07 -13.40
CA ARG A 213 1.09 -9.40 -14.76
C ARG A 213 1.93 -10.67 -14.76
N LEU A 214 1.34 -11.79 -15.15
CA LEU A 214 2.08 -13.03 -15.29
C LEU A 214 2.82 -13.03 -16.63
N THR A 215 4.15 -13.22 -16.61
CA THR A 215 4.99 -13.26 -17.82
C THR A 215 5.61 -14.65 -18.02
N GLY A 216 5.53 -15.19 -19.23
CA GLY A 216 5.71 -16.63 -19.51
C GLY A 216 7.13 -17.23 -19.39
N MET A 217 8.20 -16.42 -19.28
CA MET A 217 9.58 -16.96 -19.37
C MET A 217 10.17 -17.48 -18.04
N GLN A 218 9.50 -17.30 -16.89
CA GLN A 218 10.13 -17.57 -15.58
C GLN A 218 9.32 -18.44 -14.61
N TYR A 219 8.16 -18.98 -15.02
CA TYR A 219 7.43 -19.99 -14.21
C TYR A 219 8.08 -21.39 -14.27
N THR A 220 9.29 -21.49 -14.81
CA THR A 220 10.06 -22.71 -14.97
C THR A 220 10.64 -23.17 -13.63
N LYS A 221 9.89 -24.02 -12.91
CA LYS A 221 10.41 -25.10 -12.04
C LYS A 221 11.19 -24.68 -10.76
N VAL A 222 11.08 -23.45 -10.27
CA VAL A 222 11.81 -23.03 -9.05
C VAL A 222 11.11 -23.46 -7.75
N HIS A 223 9.80 -23.76 -7.81
CA HIS A 223 9.06 -24.31 -6.66
C HIS A 223 8.44 -25.66 -6.97
N SER A 224 8.53 -26.57 -6.00
CA SER A 224 7.85 -27.87 -6.03
C SER A 224 6.33 -27.73 -5.95
N THR A 225 5.81 -26.53 -5.68
CA THR A 225 4.39 -26.19 -5.67
C THR A 225 4.13 -25.20 -6.81
N LYS A 226 3.32 -25.57 -7.81
CA LYS A 226 2.96 -24.73 -8.96
C LYS A 226 1.86 -23.73 -8.58
N GLU A 227 2.05 -23.04 -7.47
CA GLU A 227 1.09 -22.13 -6.84
C GLU A 227 1.50 -20.67 -7.05
N PHE A 228 0.56 -19.84 -7.50
CA PHE A 228 0.70 -18.38 -7.50
C PHE A 228 -0.06 -17.80 -6.33
N ARG A 229 0.57 -16.96 -5.49
CA ARG A 229 -0.13 -16.27 -4.39
C ARG A 229 -0.22 -14.79 -4.61
N MET A 230 -1.44 -14.26 -4.46
CA MET A 230 -1.67 -12.83 -4.55
C MET A 230 -1.32 -12.20 -3.20
N LEU A 231 -1.96 -12.63 -2.13
CA LEU A 231 -1.81 -12.06 -0.80
C LEU A 231 -1.31 -13.11 0.19
N ASP A 232 -0.40 -12.70 1.07
CA ASP A 232 0.05 -13.50 2.21
C ASP A 232 -0.23 -12.73 3.50
N ALA A 233 -1.28 -13.15 4.23
CA ALA A 233 -1.49 -12.68 5.59
C ALA A 233 -0.44 -13.34 6.48
N SER A 234 0.42 -12.56 7.13
CA SER A 234 1.47 -13.13 7.98
C SER A 234 0.95 -14.12 9.01
N SER A 235 1.74 -15.15 9.30
CA SER A 235 1.45 -16.22 10.27
C SER A 235 1.29 -15.79 11.74
N SER A 236 1.41 -14.50 12.10
CA SER A 236 1.26 -14.05 13.49
C SER A 236 -0.20 -14.08 13.95
N ASN A 237 -0.48 -14.82 15.03
CA ASN A 237 -1.84 -15.13 15.54
C ASN A 237 -2.66 -13.94 16.10
N VAL A 238 -2.26 -12.69 15.89
CA VAL A 238 -2.79 -11.54 16.65
C VAL A 238 -3.42 -10.45 15.76
N ASN A 239 -3.35 -10.58 14.44
CA ASN A 239 -3.69 -9.46 13.55
C ASN A 239 -5.12 -9.55 13.03
N ASN A 240 -5.81 -8.40 13.07
CA ASN A 240 -6.99 -8.15 12.25
C ASN A 240 -6.52 -7.46 10.97
N VAL A 241 -6.70 -8.10 9.81
CA VAL A 241 -6.50 -7.44 8.51
C VAL A 241 -7.85 -7.17 7.86
N VAL A 242 -8.06 -5.92 7.45
CA VAL A 242 -9.27 -5.50 6.74
C VAL A 242 -8.90 -5.20 5.29
N TYR A 243 -9.42 -6.01 4.38
CA TYR A 243 -9.33 -5.81 2.94
C TYR A 243 -10.65 -5.24 2.44
N ARG A 244 -10.63 -3.98 2.01
CA ARG A 244 -11.85 -3.28 1.63
C ARG A 244 -11.74 -2.57 0.29
N ASN A 245 -12.75 -2.67 -0.57
CA ASN A 245 -12.83 -1.85 -1.78
C ASN A 245 -11.64 -1.99 -2.76
N ASN A 246 -10.92 -3.11 -2.72
CA ASN A 246 -9.77 -3.32 -3.59
C ASN A 246 -10.19 -3.97 -4.91
N VAL A 247 -9.46 -3.68 -5.97
CA VAL A 247 -9.50 -4.43 -7.23
C VAL A 247 -8.25 -5.28 -7.32
N PHE A 248 -8.43 -6.59 -7.47
CA PHE A 248 -7.38 -7.54 -7.72
C PHE A 248 -7.56 -8.11 -9.12
N LYS A 249 -6.62 -7.82 -10.00
CA LYS A 249 -6.67 -8.20 -11.41
C LYS A 249 -5.48 -9.07 -11.76
N ILE A 250 -5.75 -10.21 -12.38
CA ILE A 250 -4.72 -11.00 -13.04
C ILE A 250 -4.70 -10.61 -14.52
N ASP A 251 -3.53 -10.22 -15.01
CA ASP A 251 -3.29 -9.87 -16.40
C ASP A 251 -2.36 -10.90 -17.04
N LEU A 252 -2.90 -11.56 -18.06
CA LEU A 252 -2.25 -12.66 -18.79
C LEU A 252 -1.86 -12.25 -20.20
N THR A 253 -1.98 -10.98 -20.55
CA THR A 253 -1.73 -10.49 -21.92
C THR A 253 -0.35 -10.93 -22.44
N ASN A 254 0.62 -11.10 -21.53
CA ASN A 254 1.99 -11.51 -21.82
C ASN A 254 2.33 -12.95 -21.35
N PHE A 255 1.32 -13.74 -20.99
CA PHE A 255 1.50 -15.11 -20.56
C PHE A 255 1.49 -16.05 -21.77
N THR A 256 2.66 -16.59 -22.12
CA THR A 256 2.85 -17.45 -23.30
C THR A 256 3.02 -18.94 -22.97
N GLY A 257 2.88 -19.32 -21.69
CA GLY A 257 3.38 -20.59 -21.15
C GLY A 257 2.29 -21.54 -20.66
N PHE A 258 1.54 -22.16 -21.57
CA PHE A 258 0.95 -23.47 -21.32
C PHE A 258 1.64 -24.49 -22.21
N ASN A 259 2.95 -24.69 -22.02
CA ASN A 259 3.56 -25.91 -22.52
C ASN A 259 3.05 -27.08 -21.68
N ASP A 260 2.83 -28.24 -22.30
CA ASP A 260 2.16 -29.43 -21.72
C ASP A 260 2.75 -29.98 -20.41
N GLU A 261 3.84 -29.38 -19.88
CA GLU A 261 4.51 -29.72 -18.62
C GLU A 261 4.38 -28.62 -17.51
N GLY A 262 3.77 -27.47 -17.80
CA GLY A 262 3.89 -26.25 -16.98
C GLY A 262 2.60 -25.47 -16.75
N VAL A 263 1.44 -26.13 -16.69
CA VAL A 263 0.17 -25.45 -16.39
C VAL A 263 0.22 -24.85 -14.98
N LEU A 264 -0.23 -23.59 -14.84
CA LEU A 264 -0.51 -22.99 -13.54
C LEU A 264 -1.57 -23.87 -12.85
N GLU A 265 -1.13 -24.63 -11.84
CA GLU A 265 -2.01 -25.60 -11.17
C GLU A 265 -2.97 -24.89 -10.23
N ARG A 266 -2.55 -23.79 -9.58
CA ARG A 266 -3.35 -23.11 -8.57
C ARG A 266 -3.05 -21.62 -8.47
N ILE A 267 -4.10 -20.86 -8.25
CA ILE A 267 -4.04 -19.48 -7.76
C ILE A 267 -4.59 -19.49 -6.35
N GLU A 268 -3.72 -19.26 -5.38
CA GLU A 268 -4.11 -19.07 -3.99
C GLU A 268 -4.25 -17.56 -3.77
N PHE A 269 -5.47 -17.09 -3.55
CA PHE A 269 -5.68 -15.65 -3.46
C PHE A 269 -5.13 -15.09 -2.15
N LEU A 270 -5.50 -15.72 -1.02
CA LEU A 270 -5.02 -15.33 0.30
C LEU A 270 -4.73 -16.59 1.12
N ARG A 271 -3.51 -16.64 1.66
CA ARG A 271 -3.06 -17.69 2.58
C ARG A 271 -3.11 -17.23 4.04
N ASN A 272 -3.26 -18.19 4.95
CA ASN A 272 -3.26 -18.00 6.41
C ASN A 272 -4.38 -17.06 6.90
N VAL A 273 -5.57 -17.20 6.28
CA VAL A 273 -6.75 -16.42 6.65
C VAL A 273 -7.15 -16.76 8.08
N LYS A 274 -7.48 -15.74 8.87
CA LYS A 274 -7.95 -15.87 10.25
C LYS A 274 -9.36 -15.35 10.41
N GLU A 275 -10.03 -15.80 11.48
CA GLU A 275 -11.37 -15.33 11.83
C GLU A 275 -11.39 -13.84 12.22
N SER A 276 -10.22 -13.27 12.46
CA SER A 276 -9.99 -11.84 12.64
C SER A 276 -9.85 -11.04 11.34
N ASP A 277 -9.77 -11.70 10.18
CA ASP A 277 -9.62 -11.06 8.88
C ASP A 277 -10.98 -10.81 8.24
N TYR A 278 -11.11 -9.63 7.64
CA TYR A 278 -12.36 -9.17 7.04
C TYR A 278 -12.17 -8.72 5.60
N PHE A 279 -13.06 -9.17 4.72
CA PHE A 279 -13.07 -8.89 3.30
C PHE A 279 -14.39 -8.23 2.89
N TYR A 280 -14.33 -6.96 2.51
CA TYR A 280 -15.49 -6.16 2.14
C TYR A 280 -15.35 -5.56 0.75
N ASN A 281 -16.37 -5.68 -0.10
CA ASN A 281 -16.48 -4.86 -1.31
C ASN A 281 -15.28 -4.99 -2.27
N ASN A 282 -14.60 -6.13 -2.34
CA ASN A 282 -13.47 -6.29 -3.27
C ASN A 282 -13.95 -6.80 -4.64
N VAL A 283 -13.16 -6.55 -5.69
CA VAL A 283 -13.31 -7.20 -7.00
C VAL A 283 -12.10 -8.08 -7.25
N MET A 284 -12.34 -9.34 -7.60
CA MET A 284 -11.31 -10.32 -7.94
C MET A 284 -11.57 -10.80 -9.37
N ASP A 285 -10.78 -10.30 -10.30
CA ASP A 285 -10.84 -10.63 -11.72
C ASP A 285 -9.65 -11.52 -12.09
N PHE A 286 -9.93 -12.81 -12.23
CA PHE A 286 -8.92 -13.81 -12.56
C PHE A 286 -8.62 -13.89 -14.06
N ALA A 287 -9.18 -12.98 -14.88
CA ALA A 287 -9.22 -13.09 -16.34
C ALA A 287 -9.86 -14.42 -16.79
N SER A 288 -10.10 -14.61 -18.10
CA SER A 288 -10.63 -15.89 -18.62
C SER A 288 -9.58 -17.00 -18.59
N LEU A 289 -9.08 -17.34 -17.41
CA LEU A 289 -8.14 -18.43 -17.20
C LEU A 289 -8.81 -19.78 -17.40
N ALA A 290 -8.29 -20.57 -18.33
CA ALA A 290 -8.39 -22.01 -18.24
C ALA A 290 -7.43 -22.47 -17.11
N ILE A 291 -7.89 -22.41 -15.86
CA ILE A 291 -7.19 -23.01 -14.73
C ILE A 291 -7.23 -24.53 -14.94
N TYR A 292 -6.09 -25.21 -14.75
CA TYR A 292 -6.06 -26.67 -14.80
C TYR A 292 -7.02 -27.22 -13.74
N GLN A 293 -8.11 -27.83 -14.18
CA GLN A 293 -8.91 -28.66 -13.31
C GLN A 293 -8.27 -30.05 -13.27
N PRO A 294 -7.80 -30.53 -12.11
CA PRO A 294 -7.36 -31.92 -12.02
C PRO A 294 -8.49 -32.84 -12.48
N ALA A 295 -8.15 -33.92 -13.19
CA ALA A 295 -9.11 -34.97 -13.52
C ALA A 295 -9.83 -35.40 -12.23
N SER A 296 -11.16 -35.52 -12.29
CA SER A 296 -12.03 -35.76 -11.13
C SER A 296 -11.44 -36.81 -10.17
N GLY A 297 -11.22 -36.43 -8.90
CA GLY A 297 -10.74 -37.34 -7.86
C GLY A 297 -9.33 -37.07 -7.32
N VAL A 298 -8.62 -36.03 -7.79
CA VAL A 298 -7.39 -35.54 -7.16
C VAL A 298 -7.71 -34.25 -6.39
N SER A 299 -8.39 -34.37 -5.25
CA SER A 299 -8.85 -33.26 -4.41
C SER A 299 -7.82 -32.80 -3.36
N ASP A 300 -6.52 -32.94 -3.65
CA ASP A 300 -5.46 -32.59 -2.68
C ASP A 300 -5.08 -31.09 -2.72
N LEU A 301 -5.67 -30.31 -3.63
CA LEU A 301 -5.47 -28.86 -3.67
C LEU A 301 -6.53 -28.20 -2.78
N GLY A 302 -6.08 -27.52 -1.71
CA GLY A 302 -6.97 -26.79 -0.81
C GLY A 302 -7.66 -25.59 -1.46
N PRO A 303 -8.66 -24.99 -0.79
CA PRO A 303 -9.46 -23.88 -1.33
C PRO A 303 -8.63 -22.63 -1.65
N MET A 304 -9.13 -21.75 -2.52
CA MET A 304 -8.47 -20.48 -2.88
C MET A 304 -8.17 -19.60 -1.65
N PHE A 305 -9.03 -19.68 -0.65
CA PHE A 305 -8.86 -19.06 0.67
C PHE A 305 -8.62 -20.14 1.73
N ASP A 306 -7.39 -20.20 2.25
CA ASP A 306 -7.02 -21.13 3.33
C ASP A 306 -7.32 -20.51 4.70
N GLY A 307 -8.55 -20.71 5.18
CA GLY A 307 -8.98 -20.39 6.55
C GLY A 307 -10.40 -19.85 6.67
N LYS A 308 -10.75 -19.43 7.90
CA LYS A 308 -12.08 -18.90 8.25
C LYS A 308 -12.03 -17.38 8.31
N PHE A 309 -12.90 -16.67 7.59
CA PHE A 309 -13.02 -15.21 7.70
C PHE A 309 -13.90 -14.78 8.88
N GLY A 310 -13.62 -13.60 9.43
CA GLY A 310 -14.58 -12.89 10.28
C GLY A 310 -15.78 -12.40 9.49
N ALA A 311 -15.55 -11.88 8.29
CA ALA A 311 -16.57 -11.60 7.28
C ALA A 311 -15.99 -11.65 5.87
N PHE A 312 -16.74 -12.19 4.92
CA PHE A 312 -16.46 -12.14 3.49
C PHE A 312 -17.72 -11.65 2.77
N GLU A 313 -17.84 -10.33 2.62
CA GLU A 313 -19.08 -9.70 2.19
C GLU A 313 -18.91 -8.67 1.08
N GLY A 314 -19.92 -8.57 0.19
CA GLY A 314 -19.93 -7.53 -0.84
C GLY A 314 -18.89 -7.73 -1.95
N ASN A 315 -18.27 -8.91 -2.08
CA ASN A 315 -17.19 -9.10 -3.06
C ASN A 315 -17.73 -9.56 -4.43
N ILE A 316 -17.09 -9.12 -5.51
CA ILE A 316 -17.28 -9.61 -6.87
C ILE A 316 -16.13 -10.56 -7.21
N ILE A 317 -16.44 -11.77 -7.67
CA ILE A 317 -15.44 -12.74 -8.14
C ILE A 317 -15.79 -13.14 -9.57
N ILE A 318 -14.82 -13.08 -10.47
CA ILE A 318 -15.01 -13.27 -11.91
C ILE A 318 -14.05 -14.31 -12.44
N ASN A 319 -14.57 -15.27 -13.21
CA ASN A 319 -13.81 -16.28 -13.98
C ASN A 319 -12.89 -17.18 -13.12
N HIS A 320 -13.37 -17.62 -11.96
CA HIS A 320 -12.68 -18.58 -11.11
C HIS A 320 -13.37 -19.95 -11.13
N ASN A 321 -12.65 -20.98 -11.56
CA ASN A 321 -13.20 -22.31 -11.85
C ASN A 321 -12.82 -23.39 -10.81
N ASP A 322 -12.49 -23.01 -9.59
CA ASP A 322 -12.05 -23.90 -8.50
C ASP A 322 -12.76 -23.57 -7.16
N ASP A 323 -12.60 -24.42 -6.15
CA ASP A 323 -13.17 -24.23 -4.83
C ASP A 323 -12.63 -22.96 -4.16
N LEU A 324 -13.51 -21.99 -3.88
CA LEU A 324 -13.15 -20.72 -3.25
C LEU A 324 -12.85 -20.93 -1.77
N PHE A 325 -13.71 -21.68 -1.09
CA PHE A 325 -13.73 -21.82 0.37
C PHE A 325 -13.79 -23.28 0.77
N ASP A 326 -13.25 -23.60 1.94
CA ASP A 326 -13.64 -24.83 2.63
C ASP A 326 -15.16 -24.75 2.93
N PRO A 327 -15.94 -25.80 2.63
CA PRO A 327 -17.38 -25.84 2.93
C PRO A 327 -17.73 -25.50 4.39
N LEU A 328 -16.80 -25.73 5.32
CA LEU A 328 -16.97 -25.43 6.75
C LEU A 328 -16.94 -23.93 7.08
N PHE A 329 -16.54 -23.05 6.15
CA PHE A 329 -16.35 -21.61 6.39
C PHE A 329 -17.36 -20.70 5.67
N THR A 330 -18.51 -21.23 5.29
CA THR A 330 -19.53 -20.50 4.49
C THR A 330 -20.45 -19.57 5.31
N GLU A 331 -20.50 -19.69 6.65
CA GLU A 331 -21.42 -18.91 7.50
C GLU A 331 -21.20 -17.39 7.44
N ASN A 332 -19.99 -16.96 7.10
CA ASN A 332 -19.55 -15.58 7.01
C ASN A 332 -19.42 -15.07 5.56
N VAL A 333 -19.90 -15.85 4.58
CA VAL A 333 -19.81 -15.55 3.14
C VAL A 333 -21.18 -15.09 2.61
N LYS A 334 -21.43 -13.78 2.56
CA LYS A 334 -22.75 -13.20 2.22
C LYS A 334 -22.66 -12.02 1.28
N TYR A 335 -23.72 -11.74 0.53
CA TYR A 335 -23.80 -10.55 -0.34
C TYR A 335 -22.67 -10.47 -1.37
N ASN A 336 -22.17 -11.62 -1.84
CA ASN A 336 -21.14 -11.68 -2.88
C ASN A 336 -21.78 -11.92 -4.25
N LEU A 337 -21.09 -11.55 -5.31
CA LEU A 337 -21.49 -11.83 -6.69
C LEU A 337 -20.42 -12.70 -7.36
N GLY A 338 -20.83 -13.86 -7.85
CA GLY A 338 -20.02 -14.72 -8.72
C GLY A 338 -20.44 -14.63 -10.18
N PHE A 339 -19.47 -14.58 -11.07
CA PHE A 339 -19.72 -14.67 -12.51
C PHE A 339 -18.73 -15.62 -13.18
N ASN A 340 -19.28 -16.58 -13.94
CA ASN A 340 -18.51 -17.66 -14.54
C ASN A 340 -17.63 -18.39 -13.51
N ASN A 341 -18.21 -18.57 -12.33
CA ASN A 341 -17.63 -19.36 -11.26
C ASN A 341 -18.51 -20.61 -11.12
N TYR A 342 -17.90 -21.76 -10.82
CA TYR A 342 -18.64 -22.96 -10.43
C TYR A 342 -19.49 -22.67 -9.17
N GLU A 343 -20.33 -23.60 -8.70
CA GLU A 343 -21.32 -23.40 -7.61
C GLU A 343 -20.71 -23.03 -6.23
N LEU A 344 -20.12 -21.83 -6.07
CA LEU A 344 -19.06 -21.59 -5.08
C LEU A 344 -19.45 -20.74 -3.87
N PHE A 345 -20.61 -20.09 -3.89
CA PHE A 345 -21.04 -19.19 -2.80
C PHE A 345 -22.05 -19.81 -1.82
N GLY A 346 -22.21 -21.14 -1.84
CA GLY A 346 -23.22 -21.82 -1.04
C GLY A 346 -24.66 -21.43 -1.43
N SER A 347 -25.65 -22.08 -0.83
CA SER A 347 -27.08 -21.80 -1.06
C SER A 347 -27.63 -20.66 -0.20
N GLU A 348 -26.76 -19.90 0.48
CA GLU A 348 -27.17 -18.78 1.33
C GLU A 348 -27.82 -17.67 0.51
N SER A 349 -28.95 -17.18 1.02
CA SER A 349 -29.97 -16.41 0.28
C SER A 349 -29.55 -15.05 -0.30
N SER A 350 -28.32 -14.60 -0.07
CA SER A 350 -27.87 -13.25 -0.41
C SER A 350 -26.71 -13.20 -1.42
N ASN A 351 -26.17 -14.33 -1.85
CA ASN A 351 -25.13 -14.37 -2.88
C ASN A 351 -25.77 -14.40 -4.27
N LEU A 352 -25.20 -13.67 -5.23
CA LEU A 352 -25.66 -13.56 -6.60
C LEU A 352 -24.79 -14.41 -7.53
N ASN A 353 -25.42 -15.05 -8.52
CA ASN A 353 -24.74 -15.69 -9.64
C ASN A 353 -25.23 -15.04 -10.93
N ALA A 354 -24.55 -13.98 -11.36
CA ALA A 354 -24.96 -13.12 -12.47
C ALA A 354 -23.75 -12.37 -13.03
N GLU A 355 -23.84 -11.88 -14.26
CA GLU A 355 -22.80 -11.00 -14.83
C GLU A 355 -22.78 -9.66 -14.09
N PRO A 356 -21.61 -9.18 -13.63
CA PRO A 356 -21.52 -7.97 -12.81
C PRO A 356 -21.67 -6.67 -13.62
N LEU A 357 -21.68 -6.73 -14.96
CA LEU A 357 -21.81 -5.56 -15.85
C LEU A 357 -20.88 -4.41 -15.45
N LEU A 358 -19.57 -4.65 -15.46
CA LEU A 358 -18.54 -3.69 -15.07
C LEU A 358 -18.10 -2.80 -16.24
N ASN A 359 -17.81 -1.54 -15.95
CA ASN A 359 -17.05 -0.66 -16.83
C ASN A 359 -15.56 -1.03 -16.80
N ASN A 360 -14.76 -0.45 -17.71
CA ASN A 360 -13.32 -0.74 -17.82
C ASN A 360 -12.49 -0.42 -16.57
N ASP A 361 -12.98 0.48 -15.72
CA ASP A 361 -12.34 0.90 -14.47
C ASP A 361 -12.85 0.12 -13.25
N TYR A 362 -13.61 -0.95 -13.48
CA TYR A 362 -14.31 -1.78 -12.48
C TYR A 362 -15.45 -1.08 -11.73
N SER A 363 -15.90 0.10 -12.19
CA SER A 363 -17.17 0.67 -11.70
C SER A 363 -18.37 -0.11 -12.25
N LEU A 364 -19.49 -0.07 -11.54
CA LEU A 364 -20.72 -0.74 -11.96
C LEU A 364 -21.42 0.04 -13.08
N SER A 365 -21.93 -0.68 -14.09
CA SER A 365 -22.97 -0.15 -14.97
C SER A 365 -24.25 0.11 -14.16
N PRO A 366 -25.06 1.12 -14.51
CA PRO A 366 -26.37 1.34 -13.87
C PRO A 366 -27.33 0.14 -13.93
N GLU A 367 -27.14 -0.78 -14.88
CA GLU A 367 -27.96 -2.00 -15.01
C GLU A 367 -27.39 -3.20 -14.26
N SER A 368 -26.26 -3.03 -13.56
CA SER A 368 -25.58 -4.12 -12.87
C SER A 368 -26.45 -4.72 -11.75
N PRO A 369 -26.55 -6.06 -11.65
CA PRO A 369 -27.21 -6.71 -10.51
C PRO A 369 -26.48 -6.48 -9.17
N ALA A 370 -25.23 -6.01 -9.20
CA ALA A 370 -24.47 -5.69 -7.99
C ALA A 370 -24.86 -4.34 -7.37
N VAL A 371 -25.61 -3.49 -8.08
CA VAL A 371 -26.13 -2.23 -7.53
C VAL A 371 -27.15 -2.50 -6.43
N ASP A 372 -27.02 -1.84 -5.28
CA ASP A 372 -27.89 -1.96 -4.10
C ASP A 372 -28.08 -3.40 -3.57
N SER A 373 -27.12 -4.29 -3.84
CA SER A 373 -27.22 -5.73 -3.52
C SER A 373 -26.32 -6.19 -2.37
N GLY A 374 -25.48 -5.33 -1.83
CA GLY A 374 -24.50 -5.63 -0.78
C GLY A 374 -25.08 -5.66 0.64
N PRO A 375 -24.22 -5.61 1.68
CA PRO A 375 -24.67 -5.59 3.07
C PRO A 375 -25.61 -4.42 3.41
N VAL A 376 -26.60 -4.67 4.28
CA VAL A 376 -27.62 -3.68 4.69
C VAL A 376 -27.20 -2.80 5.87
N ALA A 377 -25.98 -2.96 6.39
CA ALA A 377 -25.53 -2.20 7.54
C ALA A 377 -25.28 -0.74 7.14
N ALA A 378 -25.88 0.21 7.87
CA ALA A 378 -25.84 1.63 7.51
C ALA A 378 -24.41 2.22 7.44
N TYR A 379 -23.45 1.68 8.20
CA TYR A 379 -22.04 2.11 8.12
C TYR A 379 -21.32 1.61 6.86
N LEU A 380 -21.94 0.71 6.11
CA LEU A 380 -21.49 0.22 4.81
C LEU A 380 -22.23 0.89 3.66
N SER A 381 -23.27 1.71 3.89
CA SER A 381 -24.03 2.37 2.82
C SER A 381 -23.14 3.14 1.85
N ASP A 382 -23.60 3.23 0.61
CA ASP A 382 -23.00 4.06 -0.43
C ASP A 382 -23.04 5.55 -0.05
N LEU A 383 -22.27 6.35 -0.79
CA LEU A 383 -22.15 7.79 -0.54
C LEU A 383 -23.45 8.56 -0.80
N ASP A 384 -24.35 8.02 -1.62
CA ASP A 384 -25.69 8.55 -1.86
C ASP A 384 -26.72 8.05 -0.84
N LEU A 385 -26.26 7.30 0.18
CA LEU A 385 -27.04 6.73 1.26
C LEU A 385 -27.98 5.60 0.82
N SER A 386 -27.79 5.04 -0.37
CA SER A 386 -28.47 3.82 -0.78
C SER A 386 -27.88 2.59 -0.04
N ARG A 387 -28.36 1.39 -0.41
CA ARG A 387 -27.81 0.16 0.15
C ARG A 387 -26.49 -0.11 -0.55
N ASN A 388 -25.47 -0.49 0.21
CA ASN A 388 -24.14 -0.77 -0.33
C ASN A 388 -24.13 -1.57 -1.65
N ASP A 389 -23.50 -1.04 -2.68
CA ASP A 389 -23.16 -1.75 -3.91
C ASP A 389 -22.12 -2.86 -3.65
N ILE A 390 -22.25 -4.00 -4.33
CA ILE A 390 -21.24 -5.07 -4.29
C ILE A 390 -20.04 -4.62 -5.16
N GLY A 391 -18.81 -4.75 -4.64
CA GLY A 391 -17.57 -4.48 -5.38
C GLY A 391 -16.87 -3.15 -5.00
N ALA A 392 -15.77 -2.85 -5.71
CA ALA A 392 -14.75 -1.88 -5.27
C ALA A 392 -15.21 -0.43 -5.18
N TYR A 393 -16.34 -0.09 -5.81
CA TYR A 393 -16.92 1.25 -5.76
C TYR A 393 -18.04 1.39 -4.73
N GLY A 394 -18.46 0.31 -4.08
CA GLY A 394 -19.54 0.33 -3.10
C GLY A 394 -19.11 0.73 -1.70
N GLY A 395 -20.01 1.38 -0.97
CA GLY A 395 -19.88 1.77 0.41
C GLY A 395 -19.01 3.00 0.66
N SER A 396 -18.77 3.27 1.93
CA SER A 396 -18.15 4.53 2.38
C SER A 396 -16.67 4.71 2.00
N TRP A 397 -16.05 3.70 1.39
CA TRP A 397 -14.63 3.65 1.00
C TRP A 397 -14.44 3.42 -0.50
N SER A 398 -15.42 3.83 -1.30
CA SER A 398 -15.38 3.71 -2.76
C SER A 398 -14.03 4.14 -3.35
N ILE A 399 -13.45 3.27 -4.18
CA ILE A 399 -12.14 3.53 -4.80
C ILE A 399 -12.13 4.81 -5.64
N GLY A 400 -13.28 5.20 -6.19
CA GLY A 400 -13.45 6.42 -6.98
C GLY A 400 -13.10 7.70 -6.22
N GLN A 401 -13.27 7.73 -4.89
CA GLN A 401 -12.85 8.88 -4.07
C GLN A 401 -11.34 9.12 -4.12
N TYR A 402 -10.57 8.05 -4.22
CA TYR A 402 -9.12 8.09 -4.23
C TYR A 402 -8.56 8.20 -5.66
N ASP A 403 -9.30 7.76 -6.67
CA ASP A 403 -8.97 8.02 -8.08
C ASP A 403 -8.87 9.50 -8.38
N VAL A 404 -9.84 10.29 -7.92
CA VAL A 404 -9.82 11.74 -8.08
C VAL A 404 -8.57 12.35 -7.46
N GLN A 405 -8.10 11.81 -6.34
CA GLN A 405 -6.88 12.28 -5.67
C GLN A 405 -5.59 11.84 -6.39
N ARG A 406 -5.62 10.74 -7.15
CA ARG A 406 -4.47 10.24 -7.92
C ARG A 406 -4.37 10.83 -9.34
N ALA A 407 -5.44 11.46 -9.83
CA ALA A 407 -5.47 12.00 -11.18
C ALA A 407 -4.29 12.96 -11.42
N ASN A 408 -3.68 12.89 -12.61
CA ASN A 408 -2.50 13.68 -12.95
C ASN A 408 -2.76 15.20 -12.92
N ASP A 409 -4.03 15.61 -13.07
CA ASP A 409 -4.50 16.99 -13.03
C ASP A 409 -5.10 17.38 -11.66
N ALA A 410 -5.00 16.51 -10.65
CA ALA A 410 -5.48 16.81 -9.31
C ALA A 410 -4.61 17.90 -8.64
N ILE A 411 -5.22 19.07 -8.44
CA ILE A 411 -4.58 20.24 -7.78
C ILE A 411 -4.85 20.33 -6.28
N GLY A 412 -5.81 19.55 -5.77
CA GLY A 412 -6.20 19.55 -4.37
C GLY A 412 -5.19 18.83 -3.48
N PRO A 413 -5.21 19.07 -2.15
CA PRO A 413 -4.40 18.30 -1.23
C PRO A 413 -4.81 16.82 -1.28
N PHE A 414 -3.88 15.96 -0.90
CA PHE A 414 -4.20 14.59 -0.53
C PHE A 414 -4.97 14.60 0.80
N VAL A 415 -6.08 13.85 0.86
CA VAL A 415 -6.94 13.73 2.03
C VAL A 415 -7.40 12.28 2.15
N TYR A 416 -6.80 11.56 3.09
CA TYR A 416 -7.11 10.16 3.37
C TYR A 416 -7.76 10.07 4.75
N PRO A 417 -9.06 9.73 4.85
CA PRO A 417 -9.59 9.26 6.10
C PRO A 417 -8.87 7.94 6.42
N VAL A 418 -8.43 7.80 7.66
CA VAL A 418 -7.93 6.56 8.23
C VAL A 418 -8.85 6.25 9.40
N LEU A 419 -9.69 5.23 9.24
CA LEU A 419 -10.43 4.69 10.37
C LEU A 419 -9.52 3.70 11.06
N ASP A 420 -9.45 3.79 12.38
CA ASP A 420 -8.79 2.78 13.18
C ASP A 420 -9.48 1.43 12.95
N ALA A 421 -8.84 0.54 12.18
CA ALA A 421 -9.37 -0.75 11.81
C ALA A 421 -9.69 -1.64 13.02
N GLN A 422 -9.13 -1.34 14.19
CA GLN A 422 -9.36 -2.09 15.43
C GLN A 422 -10.48 -1.52 16.31
N GLN A 423 -10.89 -0.27 16.08
CA GLN A 423 -11.92 0.40 16.86
C GLN A 423 -13.14 0.69 15.99
N GLY A 424 -13.76 -0.38 15.49
CA GLY A 424 -15.18 -0.31 15.14
C GLY A 424 -15.92 0.34 16.31
N VAL A 425 -16.78 1.32 16.01
CA VAL A 425 -17.52 2.20 16.93
C VAL A 425 -17.63 1.63 18.36
N ALA A 426 -16.60 1.85 19.18
CA ALA A 426 -16.60 1.37 20.56
C ALA A 426 -17.34 2.43 21.37
N ASN A 427 -18.44 2.04 22.01
CA ASN A 427 -19.29 2.94 22.82
C ASN A 427 -19.95 4.11 22.06
N GLY A 428 -20.18 3.99 20.75
CA GLY A 428 -20.82 5.06 19.97
C GLY A 428 -19.88 6.17 19.50
N GLU A 429 -18.58 6.05 19.75
CA GLU A 429 -17.57 7.02 19.30
C GLU A 429 -16.86 6.52 18.04
N LEU A 430 -16.89 7.33 16.98
CA LEU A 430 -16.10 7.12 15.77
C LEU A 430 -14.76 7.86 15.92
N LYS A 431 -13.65 7.13 16.00
CA LYS A 431 -12.32 7.71 15.93
C LYS A 431 -11.87 7.83 14.48
N LEU A 432 -11.98 9.03 13.95
CA LEU A 432 -11.47 9.37 12.62
C LEU A 432 -10.07 9.97 12.76
N LYS A 433 -9.07 9.32 12.17
CA LYS A 433 -7.77 9.95 11.86
C LYS A 433 -7.87 10.48 10.44
N LEU A 434 -7.44 11.72 10.21
CA LEU A 434 -7.35 12.29 8.87
C LEU A 434 -5.87 12.51 8.56
N ILE A 435 -5.38 11.91 7.49
CA ILE A 435 -4.06 12.22 6.95
C ILE A 435 -4.28 13.16 5.77
N SER A 436 -3.86 14.42 5.92
CA SER A 436 -3.92 15.41 4.86
C SER A 436 -2.54 15.91 4.51
N TYR A 437 -2.24 16.01 3.22
CA TYR A 437 -0.95 16.50 2.74
C TYR A 437 -1.14 17.52 1.61
N PRO A 438 -0.63 18.76 1.76
CA PRO A 438 -0.64 19.72 0.67
C PRO A 438 0.35 19.28 -0.41
N ARG A 439 -0.14 19.19 -1.65
CA ARG A 439 0.72 18.98 -2.81
C ARG A 439 1.75 20.11 -2.91
N LEU A 440 2.93 19.78 -3.42
CA LEU A 440 3.89 20.79 -3.82
C LEU A 440 3.20 21.75 -4.82
N LYS A 441 3.40 23.05 -4.65
CA LYS A 441 2.82 24.07 -5.53
C LYS A 441 3.77 24.45 -6.65
#